data_AF-A0A7S1F388-F1
#
_entry.id   AF-A0A7S1F388-F1
#
_cell.length_a   1.000
_cell.length_b   1.000
_cell.length_c   1.000
_cell.angle_alpha   90.00
_cell.angle_beta   90.00
_cell.angle_gamma   90.00
#
_symmetry.space_group_name_H-M   'P 1'
#
loop_
_entity.id
_entity.type
_entity.pdbx_description
1 polymer ?
#
loop_
_entity_poly.entity_id
_entity_poly.type
_entity_poly.pdbx_seq_one_letter_code
_entity_poly.pdbx_strand_id
1 'polypeptide(L)'
;MNAHHPHYGSNEYGRPYNRVNVPQTPIKGSFVAGDRKRLNGVAILIAILLPCVMFSCLLFTLTFEIHYRRPAVAFGVAVACLLLVLTVGFLAAKEMFKKMRGDPSRHPTWYVFMLITMVIAYLAAVSIGEGIYEGYMQHYYNIKNMNVFSHVDPTRMHGGQLQDAG
;
A
#
# COMPACT_ATOMS: atom_id res chain seq x y z
N MET A 1 -81.29 -41.15 47.64
CA MET A 1 -79.94 -41.72 47.70
C MET A 1 -78.96 -40.58 47.50
N ASN A 2 -78.44 -40.03 48.61
CA ASN A 2 -77.57 -38.85 48.60
C ASN A 2 -76.11 -39.23 48.88
N ALA A 3 -75.26 -38.46 48.19
CA ALA A 3 -73.81 -38.43 48.08
C ALA A 3 -72.97 -38.74 49.34
N HIS A 4 -71.82 -39.37 49.10
CA HIS A 4 -70.60 -39.18 49.88
C HIS A 4 -69.39 -39.21 48.93
N HIS A 5 -68.85 -38.04 48.59
CA HIS A 5 -67.53 -37.91 47.99
C HIS A 5 -66.53 -37.52 49.09
N PRO A 6 -65.38 -38.21 49.21
CA PRO A 6 -64.35 -37.84 50.16
C PRO A 6 -63.62 -36.58 49.70
N HIS A 7 -63.57 -35.60 50.60
CA HIS A 7 -62.71 -34.42 50.50
C HIS A 7 -61.24 -34.86 50.47
N TYR A 8 -60.58 -34.70 49.33
CA TYR A 8 -59.13 -34.81 49.23
C TYR A 8 -58.48 -33.56 49.83
N GLY A 9 -57.52 -33.83 50.70
CA GLY A 9 -56.82 -32.88 51.55
C GLY A 9 -56.23 -31.69 50.80
N SER A 10 -56.46 -30.55 51.43
CA SER A 10 -55.80 -29.28 51.23
C SER A 10 -54.34 -29.33 51.70
N ASN A 11 -53.51 -28.57 50.98
CA ASN A 11 -52.32 -27.85 51.46
C ASN A 11 -50.94 -28.42 51.14
N GLU A 12 -50.11 -27.48 50.67
CA GLU A 12 -48.65 -27.43 50.79
C GLU A 12 -47.81 -28.33 49.90
N TYR A 13 -47.53 -27.88 48.67
CA TYR A 13 -46.14 -27.78 48.19
C TYR A 13 -45.96 -26.60 47.22
N GLY A 14 -46.47 -25.42 47.61
CA GLY A 14 -46.01 -24.16 47.06
C GLY A 14 -44.77 -23.70 47.81
N ARG A 15 -43.61 -24.31 47.58
CA ARG A 15 -42.35 -23.67 48.00
C ARG A 15 -42.04 -22.58 46.97
N PRO A 16 -42.05 -21.29 47.34
CA PRO A 16 -41.43 -20.29 46.49
C PRO A 16 -39.96 -20.68 46.40
N TYR A 17 -39.49 -21.04 45.21
CA TYR A 17 -38.06 -21.03 44.94
C TYR A 17 -37.62 -19.60 45.17
N ASN A 18 -37.09 -19.35 46.37
CA ASN A 18 -36.44 -18.12 46.72
C ASN A 18 -35.28 -18.02 45.72
N ARG A 19 -35.50 -17.30 44.61
CA ARG A 19 -34.42 -16.90 43.72
C ARG A 19 -33.51 -16.08 44.61
N VAL A 20 -32.48 -16.74 45.14
CA VAL A 20 -31.30 -16.05 45.60
C VAL A 20 -30.92 -15.19 44.40
N ASN A 21 -31.07 -13.87 44.54
CA ASN A 21 -30.48 -12.91 43.64
C ASN A 21 -28.98 -13.06 43.82
N VAL A 22 -28.41 -14.13 43.25
CA VAL A 22 -27.00 -14.21 43.00
C VAL A 22 -26.73 -12.98 42.15
N PRO A 23 -25.92 -12.00 42.61
CA PRO A 23 -25.53 -10.91 41.74
C PRO A 23 -25.01 -11.57 40.48
N GLN A 24 -25.70 -11.37 39.36
CA GLN A 24 -25.22 -11.78 38.06
C GLN A 24 -23.97 -10.94 37.85
N THR A 25 -22.84 -11.41 38.34
CA THR A 25 -21.56 -10.95 37.86
C THR A 25 -21.65 -11.23 36.37
N PRO A 26 -21.61 -10.20 35.51
CA PRO A 26 -21.69 -10.42 34.09
C PRO A 26 -20.51 -11.33 33.76
N ILE A 27 -20.79 -12.61 33.53
CA ILE A 27 -19.80 -13.54 33.00
C ILE A 27 -19.51 -12.97 31.63
N LYS A 28 -18.46 -12.16 31.59
CA LYS A 28 -17.91 -11.54 30.41
C LYS A 28 -17.44 -12.71 29.56
N GLY A 29 -18.35 -13.25 28.75
CA GLY A 29 -18.02 -14.25 27.76
C GLY A 29 -16.94 -13.65 26.87
N SER A 30 -15.70 -14.06 27.08
CA SER A 30 -14.52 -13.62 26.29
C SER A 30 -14.57 -14.10 24.84
N PHE A 31 -15.68 -14.65 24.39
CA PHE A 31 -15.96 -14.86 22.97
C PHE A 31 -16.63 -13.60 22.42
N VAL A 32 -15.83 -12.55 22.22
CA VAL A 32 -16.18 -11.51 21.26
C VAL A 32 -16.30 -12.24 19.93
N ALA A 33 -17.54 -12.45 19.47
CA ALA A 33 -17.80 -13.02 18.16
C ALA A 33 -17.00 -12.17 17.16
N GLY A 34 -15.94 -12.78 16.62
CA GLY A 34 -15.01 -12.10 15.73
C GLY A 34 -15.80 -11.56 14.55
N ASP A 35 -15.99 -10.25 14.53
CA ASP A 35 -16.73 -9.57 13.49
C ASP A 35 -16.00 -9.87 12.17
N ARG A 36 -16.56 -10.78 11.36
CA ARG A 36 -15.93 -11.27 10.14
C ARG A 36 -15.94 -10.12 9.14
N LYS A 37 -14.95 -9.24 9.23
CA LYS A 37 -14.78 -8.11 8.32
C LYS A 37 -14.69 -8.67 6.90
N ARG A 38 -15.72 -8.39 6.11
CA ARG A 38 -15.76 -8.75 4.69
C ARG A 38 -14.54 -8.16 4.00
N LEU A 39 -13.64 -9.02 3.55
CA LEU A 39 -12.47 -8.62 2.79
C LEU A 39 -12.94 -8.10 1.43
N ASN A 40 -12.66 -6.83 1.16
CA ASN A 40 -12.94 -6.25 -0.15
C ASN A 40 -11.83 -6.71 -1.12
N GLY A 41 -12.12 -7.70 -1.96
CA GLY A 41 -11.16 -8.22 -2.94
C GLY A 41 -10.62 -7.15 -3.89
N VAL A 42 -11.44 -6.14 -4.22
CA VAL A 42 -11.01 -4.99 -5.03
C VAL A 42 -9.92 -4.20 -4.32
N ALA A 43 -10.05 -3.99 -3.01
CA ALA A 43 -9.04 -3.28 -2.23
C ALA A 43 -7.71 -4.05 -2.19
N ILE A 44 -7.74 -5.38 -2.14
CA ILE A 44 -6.55 -6.24 -2.17
C ILE A 44 -5.86 -6.12 -3.53
N LEU A 45 -6.63 -6.18 -4.61
CA LEU A 45 -6.10 -6.07 -5.98
C LEU A 45 -5.48 -4.70 -6.22
N ILE A 46 -6.12 -3.61 -5.76
CA ILE A 46 -5.54 -2.26 -5.82
C ILE A 46 -4.26 -2.16 -4.98
N ALA A 47 -4.23 -2.76 -3.78
CA ALA A 47 -3.05 -2.74 -2.92
C ALA A 47 -1.83 -3.45 -3.52
N ILE A 48 -2.02 -4.37 -4.48
CA ILE A 48 -0.95 -5.06 -5.19
C ILE A 48 -0.62 -4.35 -6.51
N LEU A 49 -1.63 -4.00 -7.31
CA LEU A 49 -1.41 -3.40 -8.63
C LEU A 49 -0.84 -1.99 -8.52
N LEU A 50 -1.28 -1.18 -7.55
CA LEU A 50 -0.82 0.20 -7.42
C LEU A 50 0.72 0.30 -7.20
N PRO A 51 1.34 -0.43 -6.25
CA PRO A 51 2.80 -0.40 -6.11
C PRO A 51 3.53 -0.97 -7.31
N CYS A 52 3.00 -2.00 -7.97
CA CYS A 52 3.61 -2.54 -9.18
C CYS A 52 3.60 -1.53 -10.33
N VAL A 53 2.45 -0.90 -10.61
CA VAL A 53 2.35 0.11 -11.68
C VAL A 53 3.25 1.30 -11.37
N MET A 54 3.23 1.79 -10.13
CA MET A 54 4.10 2.89 -9.74
C MET A 54 5.59 2.53 -9.91
N PHE A 55 6.01 1.34 -9.48
CA PHE A 55 7.38 0.85 -9.67
C PHE A 55 7.76 0.83 -11.15
N SER A 56 6.93 0.21 -12.00
CA SER A 56 7.20 0.10 -13.44
C SER A 56 7.26 1.46 -14.12
N CYS A 57 6.34 2.38 -13.81
CA CYS A 57 6.34 3.73 -14.39
C CYS A 57 7.57 4.54 -13.97
N LEU A 58 7.95 4.46 -12.69
CA LEU A 58 9.07 5.23 -12.16
C LEU A 58 10.41 4.68 -12.66
N LEU A 59 10.56 3.35 -12.68
CA LEU A 59 11.72 2.67 -13.27
C LEU A 59 11.86 3.02 -14.77
N PHE A 60 10.76 2.94 -15.54
CA PHE A 60 10.76 3.33 -16.94
C PHE A 60 11.19 4.80 -17.11
N THR A 61 10.67 5.71 -16.30
CA THR A 61 10.99 7.13 -16.46
C THR A 61 12.45 7.45 -16.10
N LEU A 62 13.00 6.79 -15.08
CA LEU A 62 14.38 7.01 -14.63
C LEU A 62 15.42 6.32 -15.50
N THR A 63 15.10 5.17 -16.09
CA THR A 63 16.07 4.41 -16.91
C THR A 63 16.14 4.89 -18.36
N PHE A 64 15.03 5.32 -18.97
CA PHE A 64 14.97 5.58 -20.41
C PHE A 64 15.40 7.01 -20.80
N GLU A 65 15.42 7.26 -22.11
CA GLU A 65 15.88 8.49 -22.77
C GLU A 65 15.21 9.78 -22.25
N ILE A 66 14.04 9.67 -21.61
CA ILE A 66 13.37 10.79 -20.94
C ILE A 66 14.30 11.42 -19.90
N HIS A 67 15.00 10.59 -19.10
CA HIS A 67 15.96 11.06 -18.11
C HIS A 67 17.16 11.78 -18.76
N TYR A 68 17.65 11.28 -19.90
CA TYR A 68 18.77 11.88 -20.64
C TYR A 68 18.41 13.23 -21.28
N ARG A 69 17.27 13.32 -21.96
CA ARG A 69 16.89 14.54 -22.68
C ARG A 69 16.23 15.60 -21.81
N ARG A 70 15.47 15.18 -20.79
CA ARG A 70 14.63 16.06 -19.97
C ARG A 70 14.62 15.58 -18.50
N PRO A 71 15.74 15.70 -17.78
CA PRO A 71 15.83 15.25 -16.39
C PRO A 71 14.76 15.91 -15.49
N ALA A 72 14.38 17.15 -15.78
CA ALA A 72 13.31 17.85 -15.06
C ALA A 72 11.96 17.12 -15.12
N VAL A 73 11.62 16.49 -16.25
CA VAL A 73 10.37 15.70 -16.38
C VAL A 73 10.49 14.41 -15.57
N ALA A 74 11.66 13.76 -15.60
CA ALA A 74 11.88 12.53 -14.84
C ALA A 74 11.79 12.76 -13.33
N PHE A 75 12.43 13.82 -12.81
CA PHE A 75 12.29 14.23 -11.42
C PHE A 75 10.87 14.69 -11.08
N GLY A 76 10.18 15.36 -12.00
CA GLY A 76 8.77 15.73 -11.83
C GLY A 76 7.86 14.51 -11.61
N VAL A 77 8.05 13.44 -12.38
CA VAL A 77 7.34 12.16 -12.20
C VAL A 77 7.70 11.51 -10.87
N ALA A 78 8.99 11.49 -10.50
CA ALA A 78 9.42 10.94 -9.22
C ALA A 78 8.78 11.68 -8.02
N VAL A 79 8.76 13.02 -8.05
CA VAL A 79 8.09 13.84 -7.05
C VAL A 79 6.58 13.58 -7.02
N ALA A 80 5.93 13.45 -8.18
CA ALA A 80 4.50 13.13 -8.25
C ALA A 80 4.18 11.76 -7.62
N CYS A 81 4.99 10.74 -7.87
CA CYS A 81 4.86 9.43 -7.22
C CYS A 81 5.11 9.53 -5.71
N LEU A 82 6.11 10.31 -5.27
CA LEU A 82 6.37 10.53 -3.85
C LEU A 82 5.16 11.19 -3.17
N LEU A 83 4.54 12.19 -3.80
CA LEU A 83 3.32 12.81 -3.29
C LEU A 83 2.18 11.79 -3.15
N LEU A 84 2.03 10.88 -4.13
CA LEU A 84 1.06 9.78 -4.02
C LEU A 84 1.33 8.92 -2.79
N VAL A 85 2.57 8.49 -2.56
CA VAL A 85 2.96 7.74 -1.36
C VAL A 85 2.61 8.50 -0.07
N LEU A 86 2.88 9.81 -0.04
CA LEU A 86 2.54 10.66 1.10
C LEU A 86 1.03 10.78 1.32
N THR A 87 0.21 10.84 0.26
CA THR A 87 -1.26 10.87 0.41
C THR A 87 -1.78 9.57 1.02
N VAL A 88 -1.26 8.41 0.58
CA VAL A 88 -1.60 7.11 1.16
C VAL A 88 -1.10 7.02 2.61
N GLY A 89 0.09 7.55 2.88
CA GLY A 89 0.67 7.63 4.22
C GLY A 89 -0.16 8.48 5.18
N PHE A 90 -0.67 9.63 4.73
CA PHE A 90 -1.56 10.47 5.50
C PHE A 90 -2.89 9.77 5.82
N LEU A 91 -3.47 9.06 4.84
CA LEU A 91 -4.67 8.25 5.06
C LEU A 91 -4.42 7.14 6.09
N ALA A 92 -3.28 6.44 5.97
CA ALA A 92 -2.88 5.41 6.93
C ALA A 92 -2.68 5.98 8.34
N ALA A 93 -2.03 7.13 8.47
CA ALA A 93 -1.82 7.82 9.74
C ALA A 93 -3.15 8.25 10.37
N LYS A 94 -4.06 8.82 9.59
CA LYS A 94 -5.39 9.22 10.05
C LYS A 94 -6.16 8.04 10.66
N GLU A 95 -6.12 6.87 10.00
CA GLU A 95 -6.76 5.65 10.51
C GLU A 95 -6.04 5.11 11.76
N MET A 96 -4.73 5.28 11.87
CA MET A 96 -3.97 4.92 13.06
C MET A 96 -4.31 5.81 14.26
N PHE A 97 -4.48 7.12 14.06
CA PHE A 97 -4.92 8.05 15.12
C PHE A 97 -6.35 7.73 15.61
N LYS A 98 -7.26 7.37 14.70
CA LYS A 98 -8.60 6.89 15.09
C LYS A 98 -8.53 5.63 15.96
N LYS A 99 -7.62 4.71 15.65
CA LYS A 99 -7.37 3.51 16.47
C LYS A 99 -6.93 3.88 17.90
N MET A 100 -6.04 4.86 18.05
CA MET A 100 -5.59 5.31 19.37
C MET A 100 -6.71 5.95 20.20
N ARG A 101 -7.71 6.56 19.55
CA ARG A 101 -8.88 7.16 20.22
C ARG A 101 -10.00 6.16 20.55
N GLY A 102 -9.83 4.89 20.22
CA GLY A 102 -10.81 3.83 20.54
C GLY A 102 -12.10 3.88 19.72
N ASP A 103 -12.08 4.52 18.55
CA ASP A 103 -13.27 4.68 17.71
C ASP A 103 -13.69 3.32 17.09
N PRO A 104 -14.95 2.85 17.31
CA PRO A 104 -15.45 1.59 16.77
C PRO A 104 -15.66 1.62 15.24
N SER A 105 -15.70 2.79 14.60
CA SER A 105 -15.85 2.96 13.14
C SER A 105 -14.57 2.63 12.33
N ARG A 106 -13.65 1.87 12.92
CA ARG A 106 -12.32 1.57 12.40
C ARG A 106 -12.34 0.81 11.07
N HIS A 107 -11.73 1.40 10.05
CA HIS A 107 -11.41 0.74 8.80
C HIS A 107 -10.20 -0.22 8.94
N PRO A 108 -10.12 -1.28 8.12
CA PRO A 108 -9.14 -2.34 8.29
C PRO A 108 -7.70 -1.90 7.95
N THR A 109 -6.71 -2.61 8.51
CA THR A 109 -5.24 -2.32 8.50
C THR A 109 -4.55 -2.29 7.13
N TRP A 110 -5.31 -2.34 6.04
CA TRP A 110 -4.81 -2.44 4.67
C TRP A 110 -4.02 -1.20 4.22
N TYR A 111 -4.36 0.00 4.71
CA TYR A 111 -3.63 1.22 4.37
C TYR A 111 -2.17 1.18 4.83
N VAL A 112 -1.88 0.54 5.96
CA VAL A 112 -0.49 0.41 6.46
C VAL A 112 0.31 -0.54 5.57
N PHE A 113 -0.28 -1.67 5.18
CA PHE A 113 0.34 -2.59 4.23
C PHE A 113 0.60 -1.94 2.87
N MET A 114 -0.39 -1.19 2.36
CA MET A 114 -0.27 -0.45 1.10
C MET A 114 0.83 0.61 1.18
N LEU A 115 0.92 1.35 2.30
CA LEU A 115 1.99 2.33 2.51
C LEU A 115 3.38 1.66 2.47
N ILE A 116 3.57 0.57 3.22
CA ILE A 116 4.88 -0.12 3.28
C ILE A 116 5.28 -0.62 1.90
N THR A 117 4.37 -1.26 1.17
CA THR A 117 4.63 -1.77 -0.18
C THR A 117 4.91 -0.65 -1.18
N MET A 118 4.18 0.47 -1.11
CA MET A 118 4.45 1.67 -1.93
C MET A 118 5.82 2.28 -1.62
N VAL A 119 6.20 2.41 -0.34
CA VAL A 119 7.52 2.94 0.05
C VAL A 119 8.64 2.06 -0.48
N ILE A 120 8.52 0.73 -0.31
CA ILE A 120 9.50 -0.22 -0.84
C ILE A 120 9.59 -0.11 -2.37
N ALA A 121 8.44 -0.09 -3.06
CA ALA A 121 8.39 0.06 -4.51
C ALA A 121 9.04 1.37 -4.98
N TYR A 122 8.79 2.48 -4.30
CA TYR A 122 9.38 3.78 -4.63
C TYR A 122 10.91 3.75 -4.48
N LEU A 123 11.41 3.32 -3.32
CA LEU A 123 12.85 3.27 -3.05
C LEU A 123 13.56 2.30 -4.01
N ALA A 124 12.99 1.12 -4.25
CA ALA A 124 13.54 0.15 -5.18
C ALA A 124 13.59 0.72 -6.61
N ALA A 125 12.54 1.37 -7.09
CA ALA A 125 12.50 1.95 -8.43
C ALA A 125 13.53 3.09 -8.60
N VAL A 126 13.71 3.94 -7.59
CA VAL A 126 14.72 5.01 -7.63
C VAL A 126 16.12 4.42 -7.67
N SER A 127 16.48 3.58 -6.70
CA SER A 127 17.83 3.02 -6.60
C SER A 127 18.21 2.15 -7.80
N ILE A 128 17.29 1.28 -8.26
CA ILE A 128 17.53 0.43 -9.43
C ILE A 128 17.54 1.28 -10.70
N GLY A 129 16.60 2.23 -10.83
CA GLY A 129 16.48 3.07 -12.02
C GLY A 129 17.72 3.91 -12.28
N GLU A 130 18.22 4.58 -11.23
CA GLU A 130 19.45 5.38 -11.27
C GLU A 130 20.68 4.50 -11.58
N GLY A 131 20.80 3.35 -10.90
CA GLY A 131 21.89 2.41 -11.16
C GLY A 131 21.91 1.86 -12.59
N ILE A 132 20.75 1.55 -13.18
CA ILE A 132 20.68 1.12 -14.59
C ILE A 132 21.02 2.28 -15.53
N TYR A 133 20.54 3.49 -15.21
CA TYR A 133 20.77 4.66 -16.04
C TYR A 133 22.27 4.99 -16.12
N GLU A 134 22.93 5.15 -14.98
CA GLU A 134 24.35 5.48 -14.91
C GLU A 134 25.23 4.34 -15.47
N GLY A 135 24.90 3.09 -15.12
CA GLY A 135 25.71 1.93 -15.48
C GLY A 135 25.65 1.54 -16.96
N TYR A 136 24.50 1.73 -17.62
CA TYR A 136 24.28 1.21 -18.98
C TYR A 136 23.77 2.26 -19.96
N MET A 137 22.73 3.01 -19.59
CA MET A 137 22.01 3.85 -20.54
C MET A 137 22.75 5.15 -20.84
N GLN A 138 23.40 5.77 -19.86
CA GLN A 138 24.15 7.01 -20.03
C GLN A 138 25.27 6.83 -21.06
N HIS A 139 26.02 5.73 -20.99
CA HIS A 139 27.08 5.43 -21.96
C HIS A 139 26.51 5.22 -23.37
N TYR A 140 25.42 4.44 -23.48
CA TYR A 140 24.74 4.21 -24.75
C TYR A 140 24.24 5.53 -25.39
N TYR A 141 23.60 6.41 -24.61
CA TYR A 141 23.11 7.69 -25.12
C TYR A 141 24.25 8.64 -25.47
N ASN A 142 25.34 8.66 -24.71
CA ASN A 142 26.52 9.47 -25.03
C ASN A 142 27.14 9.06 -26.36
N ILE A 143 27.33 7.75 -26.62
CA ILE A 143 27.86 7.27 -27.90
C ILE A 143 26.92 7.63 -29.05
N LYS A 144 25.61 7.43 -28.85
CA LYS A 144 24.60 7.76 -29.86
C LYS A 144 24.52 9.25 -30.16
N ASN A 145 24.87 10.11 -29.21
CA ASN A 145 24.87 11.56 -29.36
C ASN A 145 26.21 12.13 -29.87
N MET A 146 27.21 11.29 -30.15
CA MET A 146 28.45 11.75 -30.79
C MET A 146 28.20 12.10 -32.26
N ASN A 147 28.75 13.23 -32.70
CA ASN A 147 28.69 13.62 -34.10
C ASN A 147 29.46 12.61 -34.97
N VAL A 148 28.75 11.94 -35.88
CA VAL A 148 29.37 11.11 -36.91
C VAL A 148 29.79 12.02 -38.07
N PHE A 149 31.08 12.31 -38.16
CA PHE A 149 31.65 13.04 -39.30
C PHE A 149 31.80 12.08 -40.48
N SER A 150 30.77 11.97 -41.31
CA SER A 150 30.76 11.10 -42.50
C SER A 150 31.45 11.73 -43.74
N HIS A 151 31.85 12.99 -43.65
CA HIS A 151 32.43 13.76 -44.77
C HIS A 151 33.89 14.14 -44.55
N VAL A 152 34.64 13.32 -43.80
CA VAL A 152 36.08 13.47 -43.73
C VAL A 152 36.66 12.89 -45.02
N ASP A 153 36.99 13.75 -45.98
CA ASP A 153 37.71 13.34 -47.19
C ASP A 153 39.22 13.34 -46.89
N PRO A 154 39.85 12.16 -46.77
CA PRO A 154 41.27 12.07 -46.42
C PRO A 154 42.19 12.63 -47.53
N THR A 155 41.66 12.86 -48.73
CA THR A 155 42.43 13.47 -49.82
C THR A 155 42.44 15.00 -49.77
N ARG A 156 41.53 15.61 -49.00
CA ARG A 156 41.38 17.07 -48.88
C ARG A 156 41.66 17.62 -47.48
N MET A 157 41.52 16.81 -46.43
CA MET A 157 41.72 17.23 -45.05
C MET A 157 43.09 16.76 -44.52
N HIS A 158 43.92 17.70 -44.06
CA HIS A 158 45.21 17.38 -43.43
C HIS A 158 44.97 16.82 -42.01
N GLY A 159 45.75 15.81 -41.60
CA GLY A 159 45.60 15.13 -40.30
C GLY A 159 45.66 16.06 -39.08
N GLY A 160 46.30 17.23 -39.19
CA GLY A 160 46.32 18.24 -38.12
C GLY A 160 44.97 18.90 -37.84
N GLN A 161 44.04 18.95 -38.81
CA GLN A 161 42.70 19.52 -38.59
C GLN A 161 41.77 18.58 -37.83
N LEU A 162 42.07 17.28 -37.81
CA LEU A 162 41.32 16.27 -37.06
C LEU A 162 41.76 16.15 -35.61
N GLN A 163 42.91 16.73 -35.25
CA GLN A 163 43.51 16.60 -33.93
C GLN A 163 42.88 17.52 -32.88
N ASP A 164 42.14 18.55 -33.31
CA ASP A 164 41.46 19.54 -32.45
C ASP A 164 39.98 19.21 -32.21
N ALA A 165 39.50 18.07 -32.73
CA ALA A 165 38.10 17.66 -32.67
C ALA A 165 37.81 16.56 -31.62
N GLY A 166 38.80 16.21 -30.78
CA GLY A 166 38.73 15.14 -29.77
C GLY A 166 38.66 15.63 -28.34
#